data_AF-A0A7J8QQ23-F1
#
_entry.id   AF-A0A7J8QQ23-F1
#
_cell.length_a   1.000
_cell.length_b   1.000
_cell.length_c   1.000
_cell.angle_alpha   90.00
_cell.angle_beta   90.00
_cell.angle_gamma   90.00
#
_symmetry.space_group_name_H-M   'P 1'
#
loop_
_entity.id
_entity.type
_entity.pdbx_description
1 polymer ?
#
loop_
_entity_poly.entity_id
_entity_poly.type
_entity_poly.pdbx_seq_one_letter_code
_entity_poly.pdbx_strand_id
1 'polypeptide(L)'
;MRFDGEAGAIEINGTEYALQQCHWHSPSEHTINGRRFDLEAHLVHEGADGKIAVIGIMYKIGRPDPFLLSLEEDLTAITDTTEAERAVGVMNPRGIKFGSRKYYRYIGSLTAPPCTENVVWSFVQKVRTVTREQVRLLRVAVHD
;
A
#
# COMPACT_ATOMS: atom_id res chain seq x y z
N MET A 1 1.64 4.10 -6.82
CA MET A 1 3.08 4.31 -7.07
C MET A 1 3.68 3.01 -7.56
N ARG A 2 4.34 3.01 -8.71
CA ARG A 2 5.04 1.84 -9.28
C ARG A 2 6.55 2.04 -9.12
N PHE A 3 7.30 0.95 -8.98
CA PHE A 3 8.76 0.99 -8.91
C PHE A 3 9.34 0.43 -10.20
N ASP A 4 10.07 1.25 -10.96
CA ASP A 4 10.67 0.84 -12.24
C ASP A 4 12.03 0.13 -12.07
N GLY A 5 12.51 -0.04 -10.84
CA GLY A 5 13.77 -0.70 -10.49
C GLY A 5 13.66 -1.53 -9.21
N GLU A 6 14.79 -2.06 -8.73
CA GLU A 6 14.80 -2.92 -7.55
C GLU A 6 14.42 -2.16 -6.26
N ALA A 7 13.17 -2.34 -5.84
CA ALA A 7 12.62 -1.78 -4.60
C ALA A 7 12.89 -2.69 -3.37
N GLY A 8 13.59 -3.80 -3.57
CA GLY A 8 13.76 -4.88 -2.60
C GLY A 8 12.61 -5.89 -2.62
N ALA A 9 12.66 -6.85 -1.70
CA ALA A 9 11.76 -7.99 -1.69
C ALA A 9 11.36 -8.38 -0.26
N ILE A 10 10.34 -9.23 -0.18
CA ILE A 10 9.98 -9.97 1.03
C ILE A 10 10.20 -11.46 0.80
N GLU A 11 10.53 -12.18 1.87
CA GLU A 11 10.66 -13.63 1.83
C GLU A 11 9.52 -14.27 2.62
N ILE A 12 8.84 -15.24 2.01
CA ILE A 12 7.81 -16.05 2.64
C ILE A 12 8.16 -17.53 2.42
N ASN A 13 8.48 -18.25 3.50
CA ASN A 13 8.81 -19.67 3.48
C ASN A 13 9.93 -20.02 2.47
N GLY A 14 10.97 -19.19 2.37
CA GLY A 14 12.08 -19.38 1.43
C GLY A 14 11.78 -18.97 -0.01
N THR A 15 10.59 -18.43 -0.30
CA THR A 15 10.26 -17.83 -1.61
C THR A 15 10.37 -16.32 -1.52
N GLU A 16 11.14 -15.73 -2.43
CA GLU A 16 11.30 -14.28 -2.56
C GLU A 16 10.20 -13.69 -3.44
N TYR A 17 9.66 -12.55 -3.02
CA TYR A 17 8.66 -11.75 -3.74
C TYR A 17 9.15 -10.30 -3.85
N ALA A 18 9.49 -9.85 -5.06
CA ALA A 18 9.98 -8.51 -5.33
C ALA A 18 8.85 -7.48 -5.24
N LEU A 19 9.08 -6.34 -4.59
CA LEU A 19 8.10 -5.25 -4.47
C LEU A 19 7.94 -4.56 -5.82
N GLN A 20 6.71 -4.57 -6.36
CA GLN A 20 6.38 -4.01 -7.67
C GLN A 20 5.74 -2.62 -7.56
N GLN A 21 4.78 -2.48 -6.65
CA GLN A 21 4.02 -1.25 -6.50
C GLN A 21 3.40 -1.14 -5.12
N CYS A 22 3.03 0.09 -4.75
CA CYS A 22 2.13 0.35 -3.64
C CYS A 22 1.00 1.30 -4.03
N HIS A 23 -0.19 1.04 -3.50
CA HIS A 23 -1.38 1.85 -3.69
C HIS A 23 -2.18 1.92 -2.40
N TRP A 24 -3.19 2.78 -2.40
CA TRP A 24 -3.98 3.10 -1.21
C TRP A 24 -5.47 3.12 -1.54
N HIS A 25 -6.27 2.65 -0.59
CA HIS A 25 -7.74 2.69 -0.63
C HIS A 25 -8.27 3.51 0.54
N SER A 26 -9.28 4.35 0.27
CA SER A 26 -9.94 5.18 1.29
C SER A 26 -11.47 5.18 1.15
N PRO A 27 -12.21 4.51 2.06
CA PRO A 27 -11.75 3.92 3.34
C PRO A 27 -11.00 2.60 3.14
N SER A 28 -10.52 1.98 4.23
CA SER A 28 -9.93 0.63 4.15
C SER A 28 -10.92 -0.35 3.54
N GLU A 29 -10.44 -1.34 2.78
CA GLU A 29 -11.27 -2.40 2.21
C GLU A 29 -11.55 -3.49 3.25
N HIS A 30 -10.50 -3.88 3.97
CA HIS A 30 -10.57 -4.87 5.03
C HIS A 30 -11.07 -4.26 6.33
N THR A 31 -11.55 -5.15 7.21
CA THR A 31 -11.93 -4.79 8.58
C THR A 31 -11.17 -5.66 9.58
N ILE A 32 -10.96 -5.14 10.79
CA ILE A 32 -10.41 -5.91 11.92
C ILE A 32 -11.48 -5.89 13.02
N ASN A 33 -11.99 -7.07 13.39
CA ASN A 33 -13.10 -7.22 14.34
C ASN A 33 -14.33 -6.37 13.96
N GLY A 34 -14.68 -6.35 12.68
CA GLY A 34 -15.81 -5.58 12.15
C GLY A 34 -15.57 -4.07 12.03
N ARG A 35 -14.41 -3.56 12.43
CA ARG A 35 -14.06 -2.13 12.31
C ARG A 35 -13.38 -1.85 10.97
N ARG A 36 -13.93 -0.90 10.21
CA ARG A 36 -13.30 -0.27 9.04
C ARG A 36 -12.39 0.89 9.47
N PHE A 37 -11.31 1.10 8.73
CA PHE A 37 -10.28 2.10 8.99
C PHE A 37 -10.30 3.22 7.94
N ASP A 38 -9.59 4.30 8.23
CA ASP A 38 -9.69 5.54 7.44
C ASP A 38 -8.92 5.45 6.11
N LEU A 39 -7.87 4.62 6.06
CA LEU A 39 -7.06 4.36 4.86
C LEU A 39 -6.41 2.97 4.98
N GLU A 40 -6.19 2.31 3.85
CA GLU A 40 -5.46 1.06 3.73
C GLU A 40 -4.39 1.19 2.65
N ALA A 41 -3.17 0.73 2.92
CA ALA A 41 -2.12 0.64 1.91
C ALA A 41 -1.87 -0.81 1.54
N HIS A 42 -1.71 -1.07 0.25
CA HIS A 42 -1.29 -2.36 -0.29
C HIS A 42 0.11 -2.21 -0.88
N LEU A 43 1.02 -3.08 -0.46
CA LEU A 43 2.33 -3.25 -1.07
C LEU A 43 2.30 -4.59 -1.81
N VAL A 44 2.27 -4.54 -3.13
CA VAL A 44 2.14 -5.73 -3.99
C VAL A 44 3.52 -6.22 -4.39
N HIS A 45 3.75 -7.51 -4.14
CA HIS A 45 4.99 -8.19 -4.44
C HIS A 45 4.71 -9.37 -5.36
N GLU A 46 5.67 -9.69 -6.22
CA GLU A 46 5.58 -10.78 -7.18
C GLU A 46 6.80 -11.68 -7.08
N GLY A 47 6.56 -13.00 -6.99
CA GLY A 47 7.61 -14.01 -7.01
C GLY A 47 8.00 -14.38 -8.44
N ALA A 48 9.16 -15.00 -8.61
CA ALA A 48 9.67 -15.40 -9.93
C ALA A 48 8.75 -16.39 -10.68
N ASP A 49 7.83 -17.06 -9.96
CA ASP A 49 6.81 -17.96 -10.50
C ASP A 49 5.47 -17.27 -10.80
N GLY A 50 5.41 -15.93 -10.72
CA GLY A 50 4.21 -15.12 -10.95
C GLY A 50 3.22 -15.13 -9.77
N LYS A 51 3.56 -15.76 -8.64
CA LYS A 51 2.72 -15.70 -7.44
C LYS A 51 2.77 -14.33 -6.82
N ILE A 52 1.61 -13.88 -6.32
CA ILE A 52 1.46 -12.55 -5.74
C ILE A 52 1.38 -12.64 -4.22
N ALA A 53 2.11 -11.77 -3.54
CA ALA A 53 2.02 -11.55 -2.10
C ALA A 53 1.76 -10.06 -1.82
N VAL A 54 0.77 -9.76 -0.98
CA VAL A 54 0.42 -8.38 -0.63
C VAL A 54 0.60 -8.16 0.87
N ILE A 55 1.30 -7.07 1.21
CA ILE A 55 1.32 -6.56 2.59
C ILE A 55 0.29 -5.44 2.71
N GLY A 56 -0.64 -5.62 3.65
CA GLY A 56 -1.66 -4.63 3.98
C GLY A 56 -1.31 -3.85 5.25
N ILE A 57 -1.50 -2.53 5.21
CA ILE A 57 -1.29 -1.63 6.36
C ILE A 57 -2.56 -0.81 6.59
N MET A 58 -3.11 -0.89 7.80
CA MET A 58 -4.26 -0.09 8.23
C MET A 58 -3.84 1.25 8.80
N TYR A 59 -4.61 2.30 8.52
CA TYR A 59 -4.39 3.63 9.07
C TYR A 59 -5.66 4.19 9.70
N LYS A 60 -5.49 4.92 10.80
CA LYS A 60 -6.54 5.78 11.36
C LYS A 60 -6.13 7.25 11.31
N ILE A 61 -7.09 8.17 11.32
CA ILE A 61 -6.79 9.59 11.42
C ILE A 61 -5.97 9.88 12.69
N GLY A 62 -4.87 10.60 12.53
CA GLY A 62 -3.96 10.96 13.62
C GLY A 62 -2.77 11.78 13.12
N ARG A 63 -1.57 11.43 13.61
CA ARG A 63 -0.31 12.08 13.20
C ARG A 63 0.01 11.77 11.73
N PRO A 64 0.71 12.67 11.02
CA PRO A 64 1.09 12.45 9.63
C PRO A 64 1.96 11.20 9.47
N ASP A 65 1.73 10.47 8.39
CA ASP A 65 2.63 9.40 7.99
C ASP A 65 3.85 10.02 7.27
N PRO A 66 5.09 9.75 7.73
CA PRO A 66 6.29 10.35 7.13
C PRO A 66 6.55 9.97 5.68
N PHE A 67 6.10 8.79 5.26
CA PHE A 67 6.27 8.37 3.88
C PHE A 67 5.30 9.12 2.96
N LEU A 68 4.04 9.27 3.39
CA LEU A 68 3.09 10.10 2.65
C LEU A 68 3.50 11.57 2.64
N LEU A 69 4.12 12.09 3.72
CA LEU A 69 4.69 13.45 3.73
C LEU A 69 5.71 13.65 2.60
N SER A 70 6.58 12.66 2.36
CA SER A 70 7.55 12.75 1.26
C SER A 70 6.93 12.71 -0.15
N LEU A 71 5.64 12.38 -0.25
CA LEU A 71 4.90 12.32 -1.51
C LEU A 71 3.94 13.50 -1.70
N GLU A 72 3.78 14.40 -0.73
CA GLU A 72 2.72 15.42 -0.77
C GLU A 72 2.85 16.38 -1.96
N GLU A 73 4.06 16.81 -2.30
CA GLU A 73 4.30 17.68 -3.45
C GLU A 73 3.93 16.98 -4.76
N ASP A 74 4.33 15.71 -4.92
CA ASP A 74 4.04 14.94 -6.12
C ASP A 74 2.56 14.59 -6.23
N LEU A 75 1.91 14.24 -5.12
CA LEU A 75 0.47 14.00 -5.07
C LEU A 75 -0.31 15.26 -5.42
N THR A 76 0.07 16.41 -4.87
CA THR A 76 -0.57 17.71 -5.16
C THR A 76 -0.42 18.09 -6.63
N ALA A 77 0.71 17.76 -7.27
CA ALA A 77 0.93 18.05 -8.68
C ALA A 77 0.02 17.24 -9.63
N ILE A 78 -0.57 16.14 -9.14
CA ILE A 78 -1.43 15.26 -9.95
C ILE A 78 -2.90 15.26 -9.50
N THR A 79 -3.29 16.06 -8.50
CA THR A 79 -4.68 16.05 -8.01
C THR A 79 -5.70 16.57 -9.02
N ASP A 80 -5.33 17.53 -9.88
CA ASP A 80 -6.28 18.15 -10.82
C ASP A 80 -6.16 17.61 -12.26
N THR A 81 -5.43 16.51 -12.44
CA THR A 81 -5.15 15.93 -13.75
C THR A 81 -5.60 14.47 -13.79
N THR A 82 -6.54 14.18 -14.70
CA THR A 82 -7.00 12.81 -14.95
C THR A 82 -5.87 11.97 -15.54
N GLU A 83 -5.60 10.82 -14.93
CA GLU A 83 -4.60 9.83 -15.38
C GLU A 83 -3.16 10.37 -15.53
N ALA A 84 -2.80 11.41 -14.77
CA ALA A 84 -1.44 11.91 -14.79
C ALA A 84 -0.48 11.00 -14.03
N GLU A 85 0.62 10.63 -14.69
CA GLU A 85 1.76 9.99 -14.07
C GLU A 85 2.87 11.04 -13.83
N ARG A 86 3.52 10.96 -12.67
CA ARG A 86 4.64 11.83 -12.30
C ARG A 86 5.79 11.01 -11.75
N ALA A 87 7.00 11.29 -12.23
CA ALA A 87 8.21 10.69 -11.68
C ALA A 87 8.51 11.29 -10.30
N VAL A 88 8.48 10.45 -9.27
CA VAL A 88 8.75 10.80 -7.85
C VAL A 88 10.26 10.76 -7.54
N GLY A 89 11.10 10.33 -8.50
CA GLY A 89 12.54 10.17 -8.31
C GLY A 89 12.89 8.94 -7.46
N VAL A 90 14.03 8.99 -6.76
CA VAL A 90 14.53 7.85 -5.97
C VAL A 90 13.79 7.77 -4.63
N MET A 91 12.95 6.75 -4.49
CA MET A 91 12.22 6.47 -3.26
C MET A 91 12.76 5.24 -2.55
N ASN A 92 12.91 5.32 -1.22
CA ASN A 92 13.31 4.18 -0.40
C ASN A 92 12.07 3.54 0.26
N PRO A 93 11.66 2.31 -0.14
CA PRO A 93 10.49 1.64 0.42
C PRO A 93 10.57 1.39 1.93
N ARG A 94 11.77 1.39 2.53
CA ARG A 94 11.94 1.32 3.99
C ARG A 94 11.40 2.54 4.73
N GLY A 95 11.03 3.60 4.01
CA GLY A 95 10.23 4.72 4.52
C GLY A 95 8.84 4.28 4.96
N ILE A 96 8.26 3.27 4.30
CA ILE A 96 6.96 2.68 4.68
C ILE A 96 7.15 1.87 5.97
N LYS A 97 6.69 2.41 7.10
CA LYS A 97 6.88 1.77 8.41
C LYS A 97 5.70 0.86 8.75
N PHE A 98 5.95 -0.44 8.82
CA PHE A 98 4.99 -1.41 9.37
C PHE A 98 4.79 -1.22 10.88
N GLY A 99 5.89 -0.95 11.59
CA GLY A 99 5.88 -0.66 13.03
C GLY A 99 5.50 -1.84 13.94
N SER A 100 5.28 -3.04 13.39
CA SER A 100 5.09 -4.31 14.09
C SER A 100 5.58 -5.46 13.20
N ARG A 101 6.04 -6.54 13.83
CA ARG A 101 6.32 -7.82 13.16
C ARG A 101 5.16 -8.82 13.27
N LYS A 102 4.12 -8.49 14.04
CA LYS A 102 2.91 -9.32 14.15
C LYS A 102 1.96 -8.98 13.01
N TYR A 103 1.44 -10.02 12.35
CA TYR A 103 0.54 -9.89 11.22
C TYR A 103 -0.51 -11.01 11.21
N TYR A 104 -1.58 -10.81 10.47
CA TYR A 104 -2.51 -11.86 10.05
C TYR A 104 -2.13 -12.33 8.65
N ARG A 105 -2.22 -13.63 8.40
CA ARG A 105 -1.88 -14.25 7.11
C ARG A 105 -3.06 -15.07 6.61
N TYR A 106 -3.46 -14.87 5.37
CA TYR A 106 -4.43 -15.73 4.69
C TYR A 106 -4.18 -15.75 3.18
N ILE A 107 -4.85 -16.66 2.49
CA ILE A 107 -4.86 -16.73 1.02
C ILE A 107 -6.19 -16.13 0.56
N GLY A 108 -6.12 -15.16 -0.35
CA GLY A 108 -7.29 -14.45 -0.89
C GLY A 108 -7.12 -14.11 -2.37
N SER A 109 -7.66 -12.97 -2.79
CA SER A 109 -7.57 -12.47 -4.17
C SER A 109 -7.02 -11.05 -4.23
N LEU A 110 -6.79 -10.54 -5.43
CA LEU A 110 -6.75 -9.11 -5.69
C LEU A 110 -8.13 -8.49 -5.36
N THR A 111 -8.12 -7.24 -4.91
CA THR A 111 -9.35 -6.52 -4.53
C THR A 111 -9.96 -5.73 -5.68
N ALA A 112 -9.28 -5.66 -6.82
CA ALA A 112 -9.76 -5.10 -8.07
C ALA A 112 -9.80 -6.14 -9.20
N PRO A 113 -10.63 -5.95 -10.25
CA PRO A 113 -10.68 -6.83 -11.41
C PRO A 113 -9.29 -7.10 -12.03
N PRO A 114 -9.00 -8.35 -12.46
CA PRO A 114 -9.91 -9.49 -12.59
C PRO A 114 -10.09 -10.32 -11.31
N CYS A 115 -9.77 -9.78 -10.14
CA CYS A 115 -9.93 -10.45 -8.84
C CYS A 115 -9.16 -11.79 -8.75
N THR A 116 -7.97 -11.84 -9.35
CA THR A 116 -7.11 -13.04 -9.38
C THR A 116 -6.94 -13.61 -7.97
N GLU A 117 -7.28 -14.89 -7.80
CA GLU A 117 -7.17 -15.62 -6.52
C GLU A 117 -5.73 -16.08 -6.23
N ASN A 118 -5.55 -16.81 -5.12
CA ASN A 118 -4.27 -17.35 -4.64
C ASN A 118 -3.23 -16.28 -4.28
N VAL A 119 -3.69 -15.11 -3.87
CA VAL A 119 -2.84 -14.02 -3.36
C VAL A 119 -2.53 -14.25 -1.89
N VAL A 120 -1.25 -14.24 -1.52
CA VAL A 120 -0.82 -14.36 -0.12
C VAL A 120 -0.90 -13.00 0.57
N TRP A 121 -1.89 -12.82 1.45
CA TRP A 121 -2.10 -11.57 2.18
C TRP A 121 -1.45 -11.57 3.55
N SER A 122 -0.70 -10.52 3.88
CA SER A 122 -0.12 -10.28 5.20
C SER A 122 -0.55 -8.91 5.75
N PHE A 123 -1.49 -8.88 6.69
CA PHE A 123 -1.95 -7.63 7.33
C PHE A 123 -1.18 -7.35 8.60
N VAL A 124 -0.47 -6.22 8.64
CA VAL A 124 0.27 -5.78 9.82
C VAL A 124 -0.72 -5.43 10.95
N GLN A 125 -0.56 -6.04 12.13
CA GLN A 125 -1.50 -5.82 13.24
C GLN A 125 -1.52 -4.38 13.78
N LYS A 126 -0.41 -3.65 13.62
CA LYS A 126 -0.31 -2.28 14.11
C LYS A 126 -0.98 -1.33 13.14
N VAL A 127 -2.06 -0.72 13.61
CA VAL A 127 -2.73 0.40 12.93
C VAL A 127 -1.82 1.62 12.98
N ARG A 128 -1.46 2.13 11.80
CA ARG A 128 -0.69 3.35 11.58
C ARG A 128 -1.58 4.59 11.66
N THR A 129 -0.99 5.77 11.55
CA THR A 129 -1.74 7.03 11.54
C THR A 129 -1.45 7.82 10.29
N VAL A 130 -2.46 8.56 9.83
CA VAL A 130 -2.42 9.43 8.67
C VAL A 130 -3.22 10.71 8.98
N THR A 131 -2.89 11.86 8.39
CA THR A 131 -3.74 13.05 8.54
C THR A 131 -4.93 12.99 7.60
N ARG A 132 -5.98 13.77 7.89
CA ARG A 132 -7.12 13.94 6.95
C ARG A 132 -6.67 14.51 5.61
N GLU A 133 -5.67 15.38 5.62
CA GLU A 133 -5.13 16.02 4.42
C GLU A 133 -4.40 15.02 3.53
N GLN A 134 -3.57 14.14 4.11
CA GLN A 134 -2.92 13.06 3.37
C GLN A 134 -3.93 12.11 2.72
N VAL A 135 -5.02 11.78 3.42
CA VAL A 135 -6.12 10.99 2.84
C VAL A 135 -6.82 11.75 1.71
N ARG A 136 -7.01 13.07 1.85
CA ARG A 136 -7.60 13.92 0.81
C ARG A 136 -6.75 13.92 -0.47
N LEU A 137 -5.43 14.10 -0.34
CA LEU A 137 -4.51 14.09 -1.47
C LEU A 137 -4.55 12.76 -2.23
N LEU A 138 -4.59 11.64 -1.50
CA LEU A 138 -4.69 10.30 -2.11
C LEU A 138 -6.02 10.06 -2.83
N ARG A 139 -7.15 10.46 -2.23
CA ARG A 139 -8.48 10.29 -2.84
C ARG A 139 -8.69 11.03 -4.14
N VAL A 140 -8.04 12.18 -4.27
CA VAL A 140 -8.17 13.00 -5.48
C VAL A 140 -7.25 12.46 -6.58
N ALA A 141 -6.07 11.94 -6.20
CA ALA A 141 -5.11 11.37 -7.14
C ALA A 141 -5.45 9.94 -7.62
N VAL A 142 -6.23 9.17 -6.86
CA VAL A 142 -6.55 7.77 -7.17
C VAL A 142 -8.06 7.62 -7.37
N HIS A 143 -8.47 7.25 -8.58
CA HIS A 143 -9.85 6.82 -8.83
C HIS A 143 -9.95 5.34 -8.44
N ASP A 144 -10.59 5.07 -7.31
CA ASP A 144 -11.11 3.74 -6.94
C ASP A 144 -12.46 3.50 -7.63
#